data_AF-A0A9P9TRM9-F1
#
_entry.id   AF-A0A9P9TRM9-F1
#
_cell.length_a   1.000
_cell.length_b   1.000
_cell.length_c   1.000
_cell.angle_alpha   90.00
_cell.angle_beta   90.00
_cell.angle_gamma   90.00
#
_symmetry.space_group_name_H-M   'P 1'
#
loop_
_entity.id
_entity.type
_entity.pdbx_description
1 polymer ?
#
loop_
_entity_poly.entity_id
_entity_poly.type
_entity_poly.pdbx_seq_one_letter_code
_entity_poly.pdbx_strand_id
1 'polypeptide(L)'
;MSDRKRPATSSLKSNSPLFWVALAIPVAIIGIGVNFILNPVGASTGFGIPIYDPASFPFMWIKGIRDIFSGLVVLWSFWRGDRQIIAALFAMATLIPIGDGFIILSHLGFALPIFIHWGTALYMGVVTRLLFRST
;
A
#
# COMPACT_ATOMS: atom_id res chain seq x y z
N MET A 1 18.48 -4.61 33.98
CA MET A 1 17.67 -4.37 32.77
C MET A 1 18.62 -4.22 31.60
N SER A 2 18.61 -5.19 30.66
CA SER A 2 19.55 -5.25 29.53
C SER A 2 19.33 -4.08 28.57
N ASP A 3 20.35 -3.24 28.45
CA ASP A 3 20.47 -2.23 27.40
C ASP A 3 20.69 -2.93 26.06
N ARG A 4 19.59 -3.42 25.46
CA ARG A 4 19.61 -3.97 24.11
C ARG A 4 19.81 -2.80 23.15
N LYS A 5 21.07 -2.46 22.86
CA LYS A 5 21.43 -1.58 21.74
C LYS A 5 20.64 -2.05 20.52
N ARG A 6 19.68 -1.24 20.05
CA ARG A 6 19.00 -1.52 18.79
C ARG A 6 20.10 -1.68 17.73
N PRO A 7 20.08 -2.75 16.90
CA PRO A 7 21.01 -2.85 15.80
C PRO A 7 20.94 -1.56 14.99
N ALA A 8 22.09 -1.03 14.59
CA ALA A 8 22.14 0.21 13.80
C ALA A 8 21.26 0.02 12.55
N THR A 9 20.12 0.71 12.49
CA THR A 9 19.20 0.58 11.36
C THR A 9 19.84 1.25 10.15
N SER A 10 20.15 0.47 9.12
CA SER A 10 20.76 1.00 7.90
C SER A 10 19.76 1.93 7.22
N SER A 11 20.17 3.17 6.92
CA SER A 11 19.26 4.10 6.27
C SER A 11 19.04 3.73 4.81
N LEU A 12 17.78 3.74 4.35
CA LEU A 12 17.44 3.48 2.95
C LEU A 12 17.76 4.73 2.11
N LYS A 13 18.84 4.67 1.32
CA LYS A 13 19.35 5.81 0.53
C LYS A 13 18.66 5.95 -0.83
N SER A 14 18.46 7.18 -1.28
CA SER A 14 17.82 7.51 -2.58
C SER A 14 18.63 7.09 -3.82
N ASN A 15 19.92 6.77 -3.67
CA ASN A 15 20.72 6.20 -4.75
C ASN A 15 20.55 4.68 -4.90
N SER A 16 19.78 4.02 -4.02
CA SER A 16 19.48 2.60 -4.11
C SER A 16 18.27 2.36 -5.03
N PRO A 17 18.32 1.37 -5.94
CA PRO A 17 17.13 0.95 -6.70
C PRO A 17 15.96 0.55 -5.78
N LEU A 18 16.25 -0.08 -4.65
CA LEU A 18 15.25 -0.50 -3.68
C LEU A 18 14.49 0.68 -3.06
N PHE A 19 15.13 1.84 -2.92
CA PHE A 19 14.46 3.05 -2.44
C PHE A 19 13.32 3.45 -3.38
N TRP A 20 13.57 3.48 -4.69
CA TRP A 20 12.56 3.87 -5.67
C TRP A 20 11.45 2.83 -5.83
N VAL A 21 11.83 1.55 -5.85
CA VAL A 21 10.88 0.43 -5.87
C VAL A 21 9.97 0.46 -4.63
N ALA A 22 10.53 0.76 -3.45
CA ALA A 22 9.71 0.96 -2.25
C ALA A 22 8.87 2.24 -2.35
N LEU A 23 9.45 3.38 -2.71
CA LEU A 23 8.76 4.68 -2.78
C LEU A 23 7.56 4.69 -3.73
N ALA A 24 7.58 3.86 -4.78
CA ALA A 24 6.48 3.76 -5.73
C ALA A 24 5.13 3.41 -5.07
N ILE A 25 5.12 2.58 -4.02
CA ILE A 25 3.88 2.13 -3.36
C ILE A 25 3.15 3.23 -2.61
N PRO A 26 3.76 3.96 -1.64
CA PRO A 26 3.07 5.05 -0.97
C PRO A 26 2.63 6.15 -1.92
N VAL A 27 3.39 6.43 -2.99
CA VAL A 27 2.98 7.41 -4.01
C VAL A 27 1.77 6.92 -4.80
N ALA A 28 1.79 5.66 -5.25
CA ALA A 28 0.69 5.06 -6.01
C ALA A 28 -0.60 4.98 -5.18
N ILE A 29 -0.53 4.57 -3.90
CA ILE A 29 -1.74 4.43 -3.06
C ILE A 29 -2.35 5.80 -2.72
N ILE A 30 -1.53 6.85 -2.57
CA ILE A 30 -2.03 8.24 -2.46
C ILE A 30 -2.78 8.62 -3.74
N GLY A 31 -2.19 8.34 -4.92
CA GLY A 31 -2.84 8.59 -6.21
C GLY A 31 -4.17 7.85 -6.36
N ILE A 32 -4.22 6.58 -5.95
CA ILE A 32 -5.46 5.79 -5.92
C ILE A 32 -6.48 6.41 -4.98
N GLY A 33 -6.07 6.83 -3.78
CA GLY A 33 -6.98 7.45 -2.83
C GLY A 33 -7.55 8.78 -3.31
N VAL A 34 -6.72 9.61 -3.96
CA VAL A 34 -7.18 10.84 -4.65
C VAL A 34 -8.17 10.50 -5.77
N ASN A 35 -7.91 9.44 -6.56
CA ASN A 35 -8.81 8.98 -7.62
C ASN A 35 -10.18 8.54 -7.05
N PHE A 36 -10.23 7.86 -5.90
CA PHE A 36 -11.48 7.52 -5.22
C PHE A 36 -12.29 8.74 -4.77
N ILE A 37 -11.64 9.87 -4.50
CA ILE A 37 -12.29 11.13 -4.12
C ILE A 37 -12.81 11.87 -5.35
N LEU A 38 -11.95 12.05 -6.36
CA LEU A 38 -12.24 12.89 -7.53
C LEU A 38 -13.01 12.16 -8.64
N ASN A 39 -12.87 10.84 -8.73
CA ASN A 39 -13.46 10.00 -9.77
C ASN A 39 -13.94 8.64 -9.18
N PRO A 40 -14.96 8.66 -8.30
CA PRO A 40 -15.41 7.46 -7.59
C PRO A 40 -15.92 6.36 -8.53
N VAL A 41 -16.56 6.72 -9.65
CA VAL A 41 -17.06 5.75 -10.64
C VAL A 41 -15.89 5.02 -11.31
N GLY A 42 -14.90 5.75 -11.81
CA GLY A 42 -13.73 5.14 -12.44
C GLY A 42 -12.87 4.34 -11.46
N ALA A 43 -12.63 4.88 -10.27
CA ALA A 43 -11.85 4.21 -9.24
C ALA A 43 -12.50 2.89 -8.77
N SER A 44 -13.80 2.91 -8.51
CA SER A 44 -14.55 1.73 -8.07
C SER A 44 -14.63 0.65 -9.17
N THR A 45 -14.79 1.06 -10.43
CA THR A 45 -14.74 0.16 -11.59
C THR A 45 -13.38 -0.53 -11.69
N GLY A 46 -12.28 0.22 -11.62
CA GLY A 46 -10.92 -0.33 -11.66
C GLY A 46 -10.61 -1.23 -10.45
N PHE A 47 -11.21 -0.95 -9.30
CA PHE A 47 -11.08 -1.76 -8.09
C PHE A 47 -11.81 -3.10 -8.16
N GLY A 48 -12.80 -3.23 -9.06
CA GLY A 48 -13.64 -4.41 -9.21
C GLY A 48 -14.98 -4.34 -8.46
N ILE A 49 -15.44 -3.14 -8.09
CA ILE A 49 -16.76 -2.93 -7.48
C ILE A 49 -17.40 -1.71 -8.17
N PRO A 50 -17.87 -1.84 -9.42
CA PRO A 50 -18.37 -0.69 -10.17
C PRO A 50 -19.58 -0.06 -9.47
N ILE A 51 -19.44 1.21 -9.07
CA ILE A 51 -20.49 1.99 -8.42
C ILE A 51 -20.88 3.15 -9.33
N TYR A 52 -22.17 3.23 -9.63
CA TYR A 52 -22.75 4.29 -10.47
C TYR A 52 -23.69 5.22 -9.70
N ASP A 53 -24.22 4.78 -8.56
CA ASP A 53 -25.12 5.55 -7.72
C ASP A 53 -24.35 6.55 -6.83
N PRO A 54 -24.58 7.87 -6.98
CA PRO A 54 -23.97 8.88 -6.12
C PRO A 54 -24.23 8.69 -4.62
N ALA A 55 -25.31 8.02 -4.22
CA ALA A 55 -25.58 7.73 -2.81
C ALA A 55 -24.50 6.83 -2.17
N SER A 56 -23.73 6.10 -2.98
CA SER A 56 -22.63 5.24 -2.54
C SER A 56 -21.26 5.94 -2.52
N PHE A 57 -21.14 7.16 -3.07
CA PHE A 57 -19.87 7.89 -3.14
C PHE A 57 -19.22 8.18 -1.79
N PRO A 58 -19.96 8.46 -0.70
CA PRO A 58 -19.36 8.63 0.63
C PRO A 58 -18.47 7.44 1.06
N PHE A 59 -18.84 6.21 0.73
CA PHE A 59 -17.98 5.05 1.00
C PHE A 59 -16.67 5.07 0.19
N MET A 60 -16.73 5.56 -1.04
CA MET A 60 -15.56 5.71 -1.90
C MET A 60 -14.62 6.78 -1.35
N TRP A 61 -15.16 7.89 -0.86
CA TRP A 61 -14.36 8.93 -0.20
C TRP A 61 -13.70 8.44 1.09
N ILE A 62 -14.43 7.68 1.92
CA ILE A 62 -13.86 7.06 3.13
C ILE A 62 -12.67 6.16 2.76
N LYS A 63 -12.82 5.32 1.72
CA LYS A 63 -11.71 4.50 1.22
C LYS A 63 -10.56 5.39 0.74
N GLY A 64 -10.85 6.41 -0.07
CA GLY A 64 -9.84 7.31 -0.61
C GLY A 64 -9.01 7.99 0.48
N ILE A 65 -9.65 8.46 1.55
CA ILE A 65 -8.98 9.04 2.72
C ILE A 65 -8.08 8.02 3.42
N ARG A 66 -8.54 6.77 3.58
CA ARG A 66 -7.73 5.69 4.18
C ARG A 66 -6.50 5.38 3.34
N ASP A 67 -6.65 5.30 2.02
CA ASP A 67 -5.55 5.03 1.09
C ASP A 67 -4.51 6.16 1.13
N ILE A 68 -4.96 7.43 1.13
CA ILE A 68 -4.07 8.60 1.31
C ILE A 68 -3.36 8.53 2.66
N PHE A 69 -4.07 8.29 3.74
CA PHE A 69 -3.50 8.20 5.08
C PHE A 69 -2.43 7.09 5.16
N SER A 70 -2.74 5.89 4.68
CA SER A 70 -1.78 4.77 4.64
C SER A 70 -0.52 5.12 3.85
N GLY A 71 -0.67 5.76 2.68
CA GLY A 71 0.47 6.21 1.90
C GLY A 71 1.30 7.29 2.61
N LEU A 72 0.66 8.25 3.28
CA LEU A 72 1.35 9.29 4.06
C LEU A 72 2.12 8.71 5.26
N VAL A 73 1.55 7.74 5.98
CA VAL A 73 2.24 7.05 7.09
C VAL A 73 3.51 6.37 6.60
N VAL A 74 3.42 5.65 5.48
CA VAL A 74 4.58 4.99 4.88
C VAL A 74 5.57 6.03 4.37
N LEU A 75 5.14 7.05 3.63
CA LEU A 75 6.01 8.10 3.09
C LEU A 75 6.76 8.87 4.19
N TRP A 76 6.09 9.15 5.31
CA TRP A 76 6.70 9.78 6.48
C TRP A 76 7.86 8.95 7.05
N SER A 77 7.78 7.61 7.01
CA SER A 77 8.88 6.76 7.47
C SER A 77 10.14 6.87 6.62
N PHE A 78 10.03 7.23 5.33
CA PHE A 78 11.20 7.50 4.47
C PHE A 78 11.97 8.74 4.92
N TRP A 79 11.30 9.74 5.49
CA TRP A 79 11.95 10.96 6.00
C TRP A 79 12.74 10.69 7.27
N ARG A 80 12.28 9.74 8.09
CA ARG A 80 13.00 9.27 9.28
C ARG A 80 14.18 8.36 8.92
N GLY A 81 14.20 7.85 7.68
CA GLY A 81 15.30 7.08 7.11
C GLY A 81 15.49 5.70 7.74
N ASP A 82 14.61 5.23 8.62
CA ASP A 82 14.74 3.93 9.27
C ASP A 82 14.15 2.82 8.40
N ARG A 83 15.03 2.03 7.80
CA ARG A 83 14.66 0.93 6.91
C ARG A 83 13.84 -0.16 7.59
N GLN A 84 14.04 -0.42 8.89
CA GLN A 84 13.25 -1.42 9.62
C GLN A 84 11.81 -0.94 9.81
N ILE A 85 11.62 0.36 10.06
CA ILE A 85 10.28 0.96 10.15
C ILE A 85 9.58 0.87 8.79
N ILE A 86 10.27 1.21 7.69
CA ILE A 86 9.71 1.07 6.34
C ILE A 86 9.32 -0.39 6.08
N ALA A 87 10.21 -1.34 6.36
CA ALA A 87 9.95 -2.77 6.16
C ALA A 87 8.74 -3.28 6.97
N ALA A 88 8.65 -2.88 8.25
CA ALA A 88 7.53 -3.26 9.11
C ALA A 88 6.20 -2.67 8.63
N LEU A 89 6.19 -1.39 8.23
CA LEU A 89 5.00 -0.74 7.67
C LEU A 89 4.56 -1.40 6.37
N PHE A 90 5.50 -1.75 5.48
CA PHE A 90 5.20 -2.50 4.26
C PHE A 90 4.60 -3.88 4.57
N ALA A 91 5.19 -4.62 5.51
CA ALA A 91 4.70 -5.93 5.91
C ALA A 91 3.25 -5.87 6.41
N MET A 92 2.94 -4.90 7.29
CA MET A 92 1.58 -4.70 7.80
C MET A 92 0.63 -4.21 6.71
N ALA A 93 1.06 -3.25 5.89
CA ALA A 93 0.24 -2.69 4.82
C ALA A 93 -0.07 -3.71 3.71
N THR A 94 0.77 -4.75 3.53
CA THR A 94 0.52 -5.84 2.58
C THR A 94 -0.78 -6.60 2.89
N LEU A 95 -1.25 -6.58 4.14
CA LEU A 95 -2.53 -7.19 4.51
C LEU A 95 -3.72 -6.52 3.80
N ILE A 96 -3.62 -5.23 3.45
CA ILE A 96 -4.67 -4.49 2.75
C ILE A 96 -4.95 -5.10 1.36
N PRO A 97 -3.99 -5.15 0.41
CA PRO A 97 -4.26 -5.74 -0.91
C PRO A 97 -4.53 -7.26 -0.86
N ILE A 98 -4.08 -7.97 0.18
CA ILE A 98 -4.49 -9.37 0.40
C ILE A 98 -6.00 -9.42 0.68
N GLY A 99 -6.47 -8.64 1.65
CA GLY A 99 -7.88 -8.56 2.03
C GLY A 99 -8.75 -8.05 0.89
N ASP A 100 -8.33 -7.00 0.20
CA ASP A 100 -9.03 -6.45 -0.96
C ASP A 100 -9.21 -7.52 -2.05
N GLY A 101 -8.16 -8.29 -2.35
CA GLY A 101 -8.25 -9.39 -3.31
C GLY A 101 -9.22 -10.50 -2.89
N PHE A 102 -9.32 -10.83 -1.59
CA PHE A 102 -10.33 -11.77 -1.10
C PHE A 102 -11.75 -11.21 -1.17
N ILE A 103 -11.94 -9.92 -0.93
CA ILE A 103 -13.24 -9.25 -1.10
C ILE A 103 -13.67 -9.35 -2.57
N ILE A 104 -12.78 -9.02 -3.51
CA ILE A 104 -13.07 -9.12 -4.94
C ILE A 104 -13.32 -10.56 -5.37
N LEU A 105 -12.52 -11.52 -4.91
CA LEU A 105 -12.76 -12.94 -5.20
C LEU A 105 -14.15 -13.38 -4.71
N SER A 106 -14.56 -12.93 -3.52
CA SER A 106 -15.87 -13.27 -2.97
C SER A 106 -17.02 -12.57 -3.71
N HIS A 107 -16.79 -11.38 -4.25
CA HIS A 107 -17.79 -10.58 -4.94
C HIS A 107 -17.96 -10.94 -6.43
N LEU A 108 -16.85 -11.12 -7.14
CA LEU A 108 -16.80 -11.30 -8.60
C LEU A 108 -16.30 -12.68 -9.05
N GLY A 109 -15.87 -13.55 -8.13
CA GLY A 109 -15.13 -14.75 -8.50
C GLY A 109 -13.75 -14.41 -9.05
N PHE A 110 -13.10 -15.38 -9.71
CA PHE A 110 -11.76 -15.17 -10.25
C PHE A 110 -11.78 -14.30 -11.51
N ALA A 111 -11.56 -12.99 -11.31
CA ALA A 111 -11.67 -11.97 -12.37
C ALA A 111 -10.42 -11.08 -12.44
N LEU A 112 -10.28 -10.34 -13.55
CA LEU A 112 -9.13 -9.47 -13.83
C LEU A 112 -8.73 -8.52 -12.67
N PRO A 113 -9.66 -7.87 -11.94
CA PRO A 113 -9.29 -6.97 -10.85
C PRO A 113 -8.49 -7.63 -9.71
N ILE A 114 -8.60 -8.95 -9.51
CA ILE A 114 -7.81 -9.68 -8.50
C ILE A 114 -6.30 -9.53 -8.73
N PHE A 115 -5.87 -9.47 -10.00
CA PHE A 115 -4.44 -9.38 -10.31
C PHE A 115 -3.82 -8.05 -9.84
N ILE A 116 -4.60 -6.97 -9.79
CA ILE A 116 -4.12 -5.69 -9.24
C ILE A 116 -3.90 -5.85 -7.73
N HIS A 117 -4.84 -6.49 -7.02
CA HIS A 117 -4.77 -6.69 -5.58
C HIS A 117 -3.64 -7.65 -5.20
N TRP A 118 -3.71 -8.90 -5.64
CA TRP A 118 -2.72 -9.90 -5.25
C TRP A 118 -1.36 -9.70 -5.95
N GLY A 119 -1.32 -9.05 -7.11
CA GLY A 119 -0.07 -8.59 -7.71
C GLY A 119 0.61 -7.52 -6.86
N THR A 120 -0.15 -6.54 -6.35
CA THR A 120 0.36 -5.54 -5.39
C THR A 120 0.81 -6.21 -4.09
N ALA A 121 0.04 -7.16 -3.56
CA ALA A 121 0.43 -7.91 -2.36
C ALA A 121 1.73 -8.68 -2.54
N LEU A 122 1.88 -9.38 -3.68
CA LEU A 122 3.10 -10.11 -4.02
C LEU A 122 4.29 -9.15 -4.15
N TYR A 123 4.12 -8.04 -4.87
CA TYR A 123 5.14 -7.01 -5.01
C TYR A 123 5.57 -6.46 -3.65
N MET A 124 4.61 -6.06 -2.80
CA MET A 124 4.90 -5.55 -1.47
C MET A 124 5.59 -6.61 -0.59
N GLY A 125 5.22 -7.87 -0.69
CA GLY A 125 5.89 -8.99 0.00
C GLY A 125 7.35 -9.16 -0.42
N VAL A 126 7.62 -9.08 -1.73
CA VAL A 126 9.00 -9.12 -2.27
C VAL A 126 9.80 -7.91 -1.77
N VAL A 127 9.26 -6.70 -1.88
CA VAL A 127 9.92 -5.47 -1.41
C VAL A 127 10.19 -5.54 0.10
N THR A 128 9.22 -5.99 0.89
CA THR A 128 9.34 -6.20 2.34
C THR A 128 10.50 -7.15 2.65
N ARG A 129 10.56 -8.29 1.97
CA ARG A 129 11.65 -9.26 2.14
C ARG A 129 13.00 -8.65 1.80
N LEU A 130 13.11 -7.88 0.73
CA LEU A 130 14.35 -7.21 0.34
C LEU A 130 14.76 -6.13 1.36
N LEU A 131 13.80 -5.38 1.89
CA LEU A 131 14.04 -4.38 2.92
C LEU A 131 14.63 -5.04 4.19
N PHE A 132 14.08 -6.17 4.65
CA PHE A 132 14.61 -6.92 5.80
C PHE A 132 15.90 -7.69 5.51
N ARG A 133 16.18 -8.11 4.27
CA ARG A 133 17.41 -8.86 3.95
C ARG A 133 18.68 -8.02 3.88
N SER A 134 18.56 -6.70 3.75
CA SER A 134 19.72 -5.79 3.72
C SER A 134 19.79 -4.86 4.94
N THR A 135 19.23 -5.32 6.06
CA THR A 135 19.52 -4.87 7.43
C THR A 135 20.41 -5.89 8.10
#